data_AF-A0A660V9K2-F1
#
_entry.id   AF-A0A660V9K2-F1
#
_cell.length_a   1.000
_cell.length_b   1.000
_cell.length_c   1.000
_cell.angle_alpha   90.00
_cell.angle_beta   90.00
_cell.angle_gamma   90.00
#
_symmetry.space_group_name_H-M   'P 1'
#
loop_
_entity.id
_entity.type
_entity.pdbx_description
1 polymer ?
#
loop_
_entity_poly.entity_id
_entity_poly.type
_entity_poly.pdbx_seq_one_letter_code
_entity_poly.pdbx_strand_id
1 'polypeptide(L)'
;MSELLFNLVPAVAGTTLGAPVADANAGGSVTDAVNLEKYHTAMFVLQFGARTGTTAAPVITAQSCSAADGTGATAMAFEYKLVNATDTNTDWTAVAASGLTPATADNYAIVVRIINENLTDGHEFARLSLTEPANDPQVMGCLVIMKDCRYDAGVMPSAKA
;
A
#
# COMPACT_ATOMS: atom_id res chain seq x y z
N MET A 1 10.09 -11.00 20.46
CA MET A 1 8.86 -10.54 19.78
C MET A 1 9.24 -9.26 19.05
N SER A 2 9.22 -9.25 17.71
CA SER A 2 9.43 -8.00 16.98
C SER A 2 8.21 -7.11 17.22
N GLU A 3 8.44 -5.88 17.69
CA GLU A 3 7.35 -4.90 17.86
C GLU A 3 6.78 -4.52 16.48
N LEU A 4 5.45 -4.55 16.39
CA LEU A 4 4.70 -4.22 15.18
C LEU A 4 4.63 -2.70 15.04
N LEU A 5 5.36 -2.11 14.10
CA LEU A 5 5.28 -0.67 13.82
C LEU A 5 4.13 -0.38 12.84
N PHE A 6 3.14 0.35 13.31
CA PHE A 6 2.13 0.98 12.45
C PHE A 6 2.65 2.33 11.98
N ASN A 7 2.92 2.47 10.69
CA ASN A 7 3.28 3.74 10.08
C ASN A 7 2.10 4.20 9.22
N LEU A 8 1.41 5.27 9.65
CA LEU A 8 0.44 5.92 8.79
C LEU A 8 1.21 6.61 7.66
N VAL A 9 1.08 6.08 6.44
CA VAL A 9 1.70 6.63 5.22
C VAL A 9 0.65 7.50 4.54
N PRO A 10 0.79 8.84 4.60
CA PRO A 10 -0.11 9.75 3.90
C PRO A 10 -0.24 9.40 2.42
N ALA A 11 -1.32 9.82 1.77
CA ALA A 11 -1.37 9.88 0.31
C ALA A 11 -1.37 11.34 -0.08
N VAL A 12 -0.41 11.67 -0.94
CA VAL A 12 -0.13 12.94 -1.64
C VAL A 12 -0.31 14.24 -0.84
N ALA A 13 0.82 14.94 -0.71
CA ALA A 13 0.99 16.36 -0.38
C ALA A 13 -0.23 17.06 0.25
N GLY A 14 -0.42 16.85 1.56
CA GLY A 14 -1.18 17.78 2.40
C GLY A 14 -2.18 17.17 3.37
N THR A 15 -2.78 16.00 3.10
CA THR A 15 -3.76 15.41 4.03
C THR A 15 -3.82 13.89 3.91
N THR A 16 -3.34 13.22 4.95
CA THR A 16 -3.14 11.77 5.12
C THR A 16 -4.26 10.84 4.63
N LEU A 17 -3.95 9.88 3.75
CA LEU A 17 -4.62 8.57 3.77
C LEU A 17 -4.13 7.85 5.02
N GLY A 18 -5.06 7.60 5.90
CA GLY A 18 -4.81 7.16 7.27
C GLY A 18 -6.10 7.31 8.04
N ALA A 19 -6.79 8.42 7.79
CA ALA A 19 -8.24 8.47 7.85
C ALA A 19 -8.82 8.06 6.47
N PRO A 20 -9.93 7.31 6.42
CA PRO A 20 -10.69 7.13 5.21
C PRO A 20 -11.22 8.49 4.70
N VAL A 21 -10.96 8.80 3.44
CA VAL A 21 -11.41 10.05 2.79
C VAL A 21 -12.42 9.69 1.70
N ALA A 22 -13.47 10.51 1.57
CA ALA A 22 -14.43 10.36 0.48
C ALA A 22 -13.81 10.80 -0.84
N ASP A 23 -14.03 10.00 -1.88
CA ASP A 23 -13.51 10.25 -3.22
C ASP A 23 -11.97 10.34 -3.25
N ALA A 24 -11.31 9.53 -2.43
CA ALA A 24 -9.87 9.63 -2.18
C ALA A 24 -8.99 9.29 -3.39
N ASN A 25 -9.57 8.72 -4.45
CA ASN A 25 -8.84 8.30 -5.65
C ASN A 25 -9.22 9.11 -6.89
N ALA A 26 -9.93 10.22 -6.74
CA ALA A 26 -10.31 11.09 -7.85
C ALA A 26 -9.06 11.57 -8.62
N GLY A 27 -8.95 11.17 -9.89
CA GLY A 27 -7.79 11.50 -10.74
C GLY A 27 -6.55 10.62 -10.49
N GLY A 28 -6.70 9.55 -9.70
CA GLY A 28 -5.61 8.68 -9.29
C GLY A 28 -4.83 9.20 -8.08
N SER A 29 -4.20 8.28 -7.36
CA SER A 29 -3.47 8.59 -6.13
C SER A 29 -2.23 7.73 -5.95
N VAL A 30 -1.25 8.25 -5.23
CA VAL A 30 -0.07 7.50 -4.81
C VAL A 30 0.10 7.63 -3.30
N THR A 31 0.53 6.55 -2.65
CA THR A 31 0.92 6.61 -1.24
C THR A 31 2.29 7.26 -1.12
N ASP A 32 2.62 7.76 0.06
CA ASP A 32 4.00 8.09 0.39
C ASP A 32 4.90 6.84 0.24
N ALA A 33 6.16 7.09 -0.09
CA ALA A 33 7.16 6.03 -0.22
C ALA A 33 7.78 5.73 1.15
N VAL A 34 7.96 4.45 1.46
CA VAL A 34 8.57 3.98 2.71
C VAL A 34 9.88 3.28 2.44
N ASN A 35 10.88 3.58 3.28
CA ASN A 35 12.21 3.00 3.17
C ASN A 35 12.21 1.57 3.74
N LEU A 36 12.70 0.63 2.93
CA LEU A 36 12.82 -0.80 3.24
C LEU A 36 14.27 -1.24 3.47
N GLU A 37 15.27 -0.35 3.46
CA GLU A 37 16.67 -0.72 3.75
C GLU A 37 16.81 -1.42 5.10
N LYS A 38 15.98 -1.00 6.07
CA LYS A 38 16.03 -1.41 7.47
C LYS A 38 14.93 -2.39 7.89
N TYR A 39 14.03 -2.74 6.96
CA TYR A 39 12.88 -3.62 7.18
C TYR A 39 12.77 -4.64 6.04
N HIS A 40 12.48 -5.91 6.34
CA HIS A 40 12.29 -6.88 5.24
C HIS A 40 10.95 -6.75 4.53
N THR A 41 9.93 -6.18 5.18
CA THR A 41 8.58 -6.18 4.62
C THR A 41 7.80 -4.91 4.97
N ALA A 42 7.10 -4.38 3.97
CA ALA A 42 6.07 -3.37 4.12
C ALA A 42 4.71 -3.98 3.76
N MET A 43 3.75 -3.89 4.67
CA MET A 43 2.37 -4.30 4.45
C MET A 43 1.47 -3.07 4.34
N PHE A 44 1.02 -2.76 3.14
CA PHE A 44 0.06 -1.69 2.89
C PHE A 44 -1.36 -2.26 3.03
N VAL A 45 -2.08 -1.79 4.04
CA VAL A 45 -3.49 -2.09 4.27
C VAL A 45 -4.31 -1.00 3.61
N LEU A 46 -4.89 -1.32 2.45
CA LEU A 46 -5.85 -0.47 1.76
C LEU A 46 -7.25 -0.81 2.25
N GLN A 47 -7.89 0.13 2.94
CA GLN A 47 -9.28 0.01 3.38
C GLN A 47 -10.20 0.66 2.37
N PHE A 48 -11.29 -0.02 2.03
CA PHE A 48 -12.37 0.48 1.20
C PHE A 48 -13.65 0.57 2.04
N GLY A 49 -14.23 1.76 2.09
CA GLY A 49 -15.52 2.01 2.72
C GLY A 49 -16.66 1.87 1.69
N ALA A 50 -17.46 2.91 1.54
CA ALA A 50 -18.55 2.94 0.57
C ALA A 50 -18.00 2.91 -0.87
N ARG A 51 -18.32 1.83 -1.59
CA ARG A 51 -18.16 1.61 -3.03
C ARG A 51 -19.38 0.83 -3.50
N THR A 52 -20.20 1.42 -4.37
CA THR A 52 -21.41 0.74 -4.87
C THR A 52 -21.07 -0.10 -6.10
N GLY A 53 -21.94 -1.00 -6.54
CA GLY A 53 -21.63 -1.94 -7.64
C GLY A 53 -21.33 -1.29 -9.00
N THR A 54 -21.61 0.01 -9.18
CA THR A 54 -21.23 0.78 -10.37
C THR A 54 -19.86 1.46 -10.24
N THR A 55 -19.29 1.50 -9.03
CA THR A 55 -18.04 2.20 -8.75
C THR A 55 -16.86 1.56 -9.47
N ALA A 56 -16.12 2.39 -10.19
CA ALA A 56 -14.91 2.01 -10.89
C ALA A 56 -13.82 1.54 -9.91
N ALA A 57 -13.39 0.30 -10.05
CA ALA A 57 -12.32 -0.25 -9.22
C ALA A 57 -10.95 0.35 -9.61
N PRO A 58 -10.14 0.82 -8.65
CA PRO A 58 -8.81 1.32 -8.95
C PRO A 58 -7.88 0.18 -9.38
N VAL A 59 -6.98 0.46 -10.31
CA VAL A 59 -5.85 -0.43 -10.59
C VAL A 59 -4.75 -0.15 -9.57
N ILE A 60 -4.45 -1.13 -8.72
CA ILE A 60 -3.45 -1.04 -7.67
C ILE A 60 -2.12 -1.59 -8.20
N THR A 61 -1.07 -0.79 -8.13
CA THR A 61 0.28 -1.16 -8.57
C THR A 61 1.27 -0.92 -7.44
N ALA A 62 2.10 -1.91 -7.12
CA ALA A 62 3.26 -1.71 -6.25
C ALA A 62 4.43 -1.12 -7.06
N GLN A 63 5.09 -0.12 -6.49
CA GLN A 63 6.24 0.55 -7.11
C GLN A 63 7.42 0.55 -6.15
N SER A 64 8.61 0.29 -6.67
CA SER A 64 9.88 0.58 -6.00
C SER A 64 10.39 1.95 -6.45
N CYS A 65 11.08 2.70 -5.59
CA CYS A 65 11.60 4.03 -5.87
C CYS A 65 13.03 4.20 -5.34
N SER A 66 13.81 5.07 -5.98
CA SER A 66 15.17 5.40 -5.54
C SER A 66 15.24 6.53 -4.50
N ALA A 67 14.13 7.26 -4.29
CA ALA A 67 14.05 8.30 -3.26
C ALA A 67 12.66 8.39 -2.61
N ALA A 68 12.61 9.05 -1.45
CA ALA A 68 11.41 9.20 -0.63
C ALA A 68 10.27 9.98 -1.30
N ASP A 69 10.57 10.83 -2.28
CA ASP A 69 9.58 11.56 -3.08
C ASP A 69 8.97 10.71 -4.21
N GLY A 70 9.43 9.45 -4.36
CA GLY A 70 9.00 8.55 -5.41
C GLY A 70 9.77 8.69 -6.73
N THR A 71 10.91 9.39 -6.73
CA THR A 71 11.82 9.40 -7.88
C THR A 71 12.20 7.98 -8.28
N GLY A 72 12.29 7.74 -9.60
CA GLY A 72 12.63 6.44 -10.16
C GLY A 72 11.53 5.37 -10.07
N ALA A 73 10.29 5.74 -9.71
CA ALA A 73 9.19 4.80 -9.53
C ALA A 73 9.06 3.77 -10.66
N THR A 74 9.26 2.50 -10.32
CA THR A 74 9.19 1.36 -11.25
C THR A 74 8.20 0.34 -10.72
N ALA A 75 7.25 -0.09 -11.57
CA ALA A 75 6.27 -1.09 -11.19
C ALA A 75 6.95 -2.45 -10.95
N MET A 76 6.50 -3.17 -9.93
CA MET A 76 7.05 -4.47 -9.54
C MET A 76 5.96 -5.46 -9.17
N ALA A 77 6.31 -6.75 -9.18
CA ALA A 77 5.44 -7.80 -8.68
C ALA A 77 5.26 -7.67 -7.16
N PHE A 78 4.10 -8.07 -6.67
CA PHE A 78 3.75 -8.02 -5.26
C PHE A 78 2.79 -9.16 -4.90
N GLU A 79 2.48 -9.29 -3.62
CA GLU A 79 1.48 -10.23 -3.16
C GLU A 79 0.36 -9.49 -2.43
N TYR A 80 -0.86 -10.03 -2.49
CA TYR A 80 -1.97 -9.49 -1.73
C TYR A 80 -2.81 -10.58 -1.08
N LYS A 81 -3.63 -10.17 -0.12
CA LYS A 81 -4.76 -10.94 0.37
C LYS A 81 -5.95 -10.02 0.63
N LEU A 82 -7.14 -10.60 0.57
CA LEU A 82 -8.39 -9.91 0.89
C LEU A 82 -8.76 -10.14 2.35
N VAL A 83 -9.30 -9.08 2.96
CA VAL A 83 -9.90 -9.05 4.29
C VAL A 83 -11.35 -8.60 4.08
N ASN A 84 -12.22 -9.56 3.83
CA ASN A 84 -13.63 -9.33 3.47
C ASN A 84 -14.61 -10.09 4.38
N ALA A 85 -14.10 -10.67 5.47
CA ALA A 85 -14.86 -11.38 6.49
C ALA A 85 -14.22 -11.11 7.87
N THR A 86 -15.01 -11.28 8.93
CA THR A 86 -14.61 -10.88 10.30
C THR A 86 -13.36 -11.61 10.79
N ASP A 87 -13.29 -12.91 10.57
CA ASP A 87 -12.26 -13.78 11.19
C ASP A 87 -11.45 -14.58 10.16
N THR A 88 -11.64 -14.31 8.86
CA THR A 88 -10.97 -15.02 7.78
C THR A 88 -10.39 -14.07 6.75
N ASN A 89 -9.17 -14.38 6.32
CA ASN A 89 -8.50 -13.72 5.21
C ASN A 89 -8.27 -14.76 4.11
N THR A 90 -8.13 -14.30 2.87
CA THR A 90 -7.66 -15.19 1.79
C THR A 90 -6.19 -15.55 1.98
N ASP A 91 -5.75 -16.58 1.27
CA ASP A 91 -4.33 -16.85 1.08
C ASP A 91 -3.64 -15.72 0.31
N TRP A 92 -2.31 -15.66 0.43
CA TRP A 92 -1.48 -14.75 -0.34
C TRP A 92 -1.53 -15.12 -1.82
N THR A 93 -1.83 -14.14 -2.66
CA THR A 93 -1.89 -14.28 -4.11
C THR A 93 -0.86 -13.38 -4.76
N ALA A 94 -0.02 -13.94 -5.63
CA ALA A 94 0.96 -13.19 -6.39
C ALA A 94 0.30 -12.36 -7.51
N VAL A 95 0.82 -11.16 -7.73
CA VAL A 95 0.36 -10.20 -8.74
C VAL A 95 1.56 -9.71 -9.54
N ALA A 96 1.43 -9.73 -10.86
CA ALA A 96 2.45 -9.21 -11.77
C ALA A 96 2.54 -7.67 -11.68
N ALA A 97 3.62 -7.10 -12.21
CA ALA A 97 3.84 -5.65 -12.22
C ALA A 97 2.74 -4.84 -12.93
N SER A 98 1.88 -5.48 -13.74
CA SER A 98 0.71 -4.85 -14.35
C SER A 98 -0.34 -4.37 -13.34
N GLY A 99 -0.30 -4.86 -12.10
CA GLY A 99 -1.21 -4.45 -11.04
C GLY A 99 -2.41 -5.37 -10.83
N LEU A 100 -3.20 -5.02 -9.81
CA LEU A 100 -4.43 -5.70 -9.38
C LEU A 100 -5.62 -4.76 -9.59
N THR A 101 -6.64 -5.23 -10.31
CA THR A 101 -7.97 -4.61 -10.31
C THR A 101 -8.87 -5.44 -9.40
N PRO A 102 -9.16 -4.99 -8.18
CA PRO A 102 -9.99 -5.76 -7.26
C PRO A 102 -11.46 -5.69 -7.68
N ALA A 103 -12.26 -6.67 -7.25
CA ALA A 103 -13.71 -6.58 -7.37
C ALA A 103 -14.25 -5.33 -6.64
N THR A 104 -15.32 -4.75 -7.18
CA THR A 104 -16.02 -3.67 -6.50
C THR A 104 -16.93 -4.24 -5.42
N ALA A 105 -16.61 -3.94 -4.17
CA ALA A 105 -17.35 -4.30 -2.98
C ALA A 105 -17.21 -3.18 -1.94
N ASP A 106 -18.13 -3.11 -0.99
CA ASP A 106 -18.06 -2.19 0.13
C ASP A 106 -17.40 -2.83 1.35
N ASN A 107 -16.91 -2.00 2.27
CA ASN A 107 -16.50 -2.40 3.62
C ASN A 107 -15.49 -3.57 3.67
N TYR A 108 -14.47 -3.54 2.81
CA TYR A 108 -13.43 -4.55 2.78
C TYR A 108 -12.03 -3.93 2.76
N ALA A 109 -11.01 -4.72 3.04
CA ALA A 109 -9.63 -4.29 2.92
C ALA A 109 -8.79 -5.24 2.06
N ILE A 110 -7.74 -4.69 1.48
CA ILE A 110 -6.71 -5.40 0.73
C ILE A 110 -5.39 -5.17 1.45
N VAL A 111 -4.71 -6.24 1.82
CA VAL A 111 -3.34 -6.15 2.35
C VAL A 111 -2.39 -6.47 1.22
N VAL A 112 -1.60 -5.48 0.80
CA VAL A 112 -0.52 -5.63 -0.17
C VAL A 112 0.79 -5.80 0.58
N ARG A 113 1.51 -6.88 0.30
CA ARG A 113 2.83 -7.18 0.85
C ARG A 113 3.90 -6.88 -0.19
N ILE A 114 4.84 -6.03 0.20
CA ILE A 114 6.07 -5.74 -0.52
C ILE A 114 7.24 -6.23 0.32
N ILE A 115 8.08 -7.04 -0.30
CA ILE A 115 9.25 -7.66 0.30
C ILE A 115 10.49 -6.94 -0.26
N ASN A 116 11.46 -6.59 0.59
CA ASN A 116 12.63 -5.81 0.18
C ASN A 116 13.40 -6.49 -0.96
N GLU A 117 13.51 -7.82 -0.91
CA GLU A 117 14.18 -8.63 -1.93
C GLU A 117 13.52 -8.55 -3.33
N ASN A 118 12.30 -8.01 -3.42
CA ASN A 118 11.59 -7.78 -4.68
C ASN A 118 11.78 -6.35 -5.23
N LEU A 119 12.47 -5.47 -4.52
CA LEU A 119 12.75 -4.12 -5.01
C LEU A 119 13.68 -4.19 -6.23
N THR A 120 13.52 -3.21 -7.12
CA THR A 120 14.43 -3.03 -8.25
C THR A 120 15.82 -2.72 -7.72
N ASP A 121 16.86 -3.23 -8.38
CA ASP A 121 18.24 -2.97 -7.98
C ASP A 121 18.52 -1.46 -7.89
N GLY A 122 19.12 -1.02 -6.79
CA GLY A 122 19.34 0.39 -6.47
C GLY A 122 18.11 1.16 -5.97
N HIS A 123 16.96 0.51 -5.75
CA HIS A 123 15.79 1.11 -5.10
C HIS A 123 15.69 0.68 -3.64
N GLU A 124 15.39 1.65 -2.79
CA GLU A 124 15.33 1.49 -1.33
C GLU A 124 13.92 1.75 -0.77
N PHE A 125 13.04 2.32 -1.59
CA PHE A 125 11.72 2.75 -1.19
C PHE A 125 10.62 1.95 -1.89
N ALA A 126 9.48 1.77 -1.24
CA ALA A 126 8.28 1.19 -1.83
C ALA A 126 7.05 2.07 -1.60
N ARG A 127 6.13 2.08 -2.57
CA ARG A 127 4.83 2.75 -2.49
C ARG A 127 3.76 2.03 -3.30
N LEU A 128 2.51 2.43 -3.14
CA LEU A 128 1.41 2.03 -4.02
C LEU A 128 0.99 3.19 -4.93
N SER A 129 0.64 2.84 -6.16
CA SER A 129 -0.09 3.70 -7.10
C SER A 129 -1.48 3.13 -7.29
N LEU A 130 -2.48 4.00 -7.27
CA LEU A 130 -3.87 3.69 -7.50
C LEU A 130 -4.32 4.49 -8.72
N THR A 131 -4.52 3.81 -9.83
CA THR A 131 -4.98 4.44 -11.06
C THR A 131 -6.49 4.31 -11.13
N GLU A 132 -7.17 5.44 -11.28
CA GLU A 132 -8.61 5.47 -11.48
C GLU A 132 -8.97 5.30 -12.97
N PRO A 133 -9.68 4.24 -13.37
CA PRO A 133 -10.04 4.06 -14.78
C PRO A 133 -11.22 4.95 -15.21
N ALA A 134 -12.06 5.37 -14.27
CA ALA A 134 -13.13 6.34 -14.45
C ALA A 134 -13.42 7.02 -13.12
N ASN A 135 -13.66 8.33 -13.13
CA ASN A 135 -13.95 9.10 -11.93
C ASN A 135 -15.28 8.66 -11.30
N ASP A 136 -15.21 7.92 -10.20
CA ASP A 136 -16.37 7.42 -9.47
C ASP A 136 -16.11 7.45 -7.95
N PRO A 137 -16.99 8.09 -7.15
CA PRO A 137 -16.77 8.26 -5.71
C PRO A 137 -16.53 6.96 -4.94
N GLN A 138 -15.38 6.91 -4.26
CA GLN A 138 -15.02 5.81 -3.36
C GLN A 138 -14.38 6.32 -2.07
N VAL A 139 -14.83 5.78 -0.93
CA VAL A 139 -14.20 6.07 0.37
C VAL A 139 -13.02 5.12 0.56
N MET A 140 -11.81 5.65 0.75
CA MET A 140 -10.61 4.83 0.92
C MET A 140 -9.65 5.36 1.99
N GLY A 141 -8.90 4.43 2.60
CA GLY A 141 -7.83 4.66 3.58
C GLY A 141 -6.61 3.80 3.25
N CYS A 142 -5.41 4.24 3.63
CA CYS A 142 -4.20 3.41 3.57
C CYS A 142 -3.42 3.50 4.88
N LEU A 143 -2.91 2.36 5.35
CA LEU A 143 -2.00 2.24 6.48
C LEU A 143 -0.85 1.35 6.06
N VAL A 144 0.40 1.68 6.40
CA VAL A 144 1.51 0.73 6.22
C VAL A 144 1.96 0.16 7.55
N ILE A 145 2.37 -1.10 7.52
CA ILE A 145 2.98 -1.78 8.66
C ILE A 145 4.37 -2.23 8.23
N MET A 146 5.38 -1.77 8.95
CA MET A 146 6.77 -2.15 8.71
C MET A 146 7.11 -3.34 9.59
N LYS A 147 7.60 -4.43 8.99
CA LYS A 147 7.85 -5.71 9.68
C LYS A 147 9.30 -6.16 9.50
N ASP A 148 9.76 -6.96 10.45
CA ASP A 148 11.05 -7.65 10.43
C ASP A 148 12.21 -6.65 10.31
N CYS A 149 12.37 -5.83 11.36
CA CYS A 149 13.46 -4.88 11.47
C CYS A 149 14.80 -5.62 11.48
N ARG A 150 15.79 -5.08 10.75
CA ARG A 150 17.16 -5.64 10.66
C ARG A 150 18.05 -5.27 11.86
N TYR A 151 17.53 -4.48 12.80
CA TYR A 151 18.24 -4.00 13.99
C TYR A 151 17.57 -4.47 15.28
N ASP A 152 18.36 -4.60 16.34
CA ASP A 152 17.91 -5.08 17.64
C ASP A 152 16.83 -4.16 18.26
N ALA A 153 15.88 -4.74 18.98
CA ALA A 153 14.60 -4.13 19.36
C ALA A 153 14.66 -2.82 20.18
N GLY A 154 15.85 -2.37 20.62
CA GLY A 154 16.04 -1.15 21.41
C GLY A 154 16.28 0.13 20.61
N VAL A 155 16.63 0.04 19.31
CA VAL A 155 16.83 1.19 18.42
C VAL A 155 16.17 0.89 17.08
N MET A 156 14.85 1.07 17.00
CA MET A 156 14.14 0.97 15.74
C MET A 156 14.37 2.25 14.91
N PRO A 157 14.90 2.14 13.69
CA PRO A 157 15.18 3.29 12.85
C PRO A 157 13.91 3.85 12.20
N SER A 158 13.85 5.16 11.98
CA SER A 158 12.71 5.78 11.28
C SER A 158 12.56 5.20 9.86
N ALA A 159 11.33 4.80 9.50
CA ALA A 159 10.95 4.44 8.13
C ALA A 159 10.64 5.67 7.25
N LYS A 160 10.53 6.84 7.88
CA LYS A 160 10.31 8.15 7.24
C LYS A 160 11.62 8.93 7.28
N ALA A 161 12.09 9.38 6.11
CA ALA A 161 13.23 10.30 6.02
C ALA A 161 12.84 11.68 6.59
#